data_AF-A0A2V6QMH1-F1
#
_entry.id   AF-A0A2V6QMH1-F1
#
_cell.length_a   1.000
_cell.length_b   1.000
_cell.length_c   1.000
_cell.angle_alpha   90.00
_cell.angle_beta   90.00
_cell.angle_gamma   90.00
#
_symmetry.space_group_name_H-M   'P 1'
#
loop_
_entity.id
_entity.type
_entity.pdbx_description
1 polymer ?
#
loop_
_entity_poly.entity_id
_entity_poly.type
_entity_poly.pdbx_seq_one_letter_code
_entity_poly.pdbx_strand_id
1 'polypeptide(L)'
;MANEPPAGDADWPELDVRLGYDAPPLVPAGNYDATATHAKVRPSYGGALRLHIDFTIQGGDCDGKLVSFICTLPRRLDGRWRGVAPSSRFFRAWCVASGGPPRRRDRMGLDVFKHRLFRVRVRDVDRDRSGQPLPAAARYSIVDMLLERLA
;
A
#
# COMPACT_ATOMS: atom_id res chain seq x y z
N MET A 1 0.08 -29.48 -51.97
CA MET A 1 -1.07 -28.89 -51.24
C MET A 1 -0.48 -28.06 -50.12
N ALA A 2 -0.43 -26.74 -50.31
CA ALA A 2 0.05 -25.81 -49.30
C ALA A 2 -1.09 -25.54 -48.33
N ASN A 3 -0.83 -25.67 -47.03
CA ASN A 3 -1.75 -25.23 -45.98
C ASN A 3 -1.77 -23.69 -46.01
N GLU A 4 -2.88 -23.11 -46.48
CA GLU A 4 -3.18 -21.71 -46.21
C GLU A 4 -3.37 -21.52 -44.69
N PRO A 5 -2.75 -20.51 -44.07
CA PRO A 5 -3.06 -20.15 -42.70
C PRO A 5 -4.53 -19.68 -42.63
N PRO A 6 -5.27 -20.00 -41.55
CA PRO A 6 -6.65 -19.59 -41.42
C PRO A 6 -6.79 -18.07 -41.53
N ALA A 7 -7.79 -17.65 -42.29
CA ALA A 7 -8.12 -16.25 -42.53
C ALA A 7 -8.34 -15.50 -41.21
N GLY A 8 -7.42 -14.56 -40.93
CA GLY A 8 -7.60 -13.32 -40.19
C GLY A 8 -8.40 -13.36 -38.89
N ASP A 9 -7.68 -13.28 -37.77
CA ASP A 9 -8.12 -12.90 -36.41
C ASP A 9 -8.61 -11.42 -36.35
N ALA A 10 -9.27 -10.94 -37.41
CA ALA A 10 -9.54 -9.52 -37.68
C ALA A 10 -10.56 -8.87 -36.73
N ASP A 11 -11.26 -9.67 -35.92
CA ASP A 11 -12.27 -9.21 -34.96
C ASP A 11 -11.68 -8.95 -33.56
N TRP A 12 -10.40 -9.27 -33.31
CA TRP A 12 -9.74 -9.02 -32.03
C TRP A 12 -8.82 -7.81 -32.13
N PRO A 13 -9.05 -6.73 -31.35
CA PRO A 13 -8.12 -5.63 -31.32
C PRO A 13 -6.80 -6.07 -30.68
N GLU A 14 -5.68 -5.74 -31.32
CA GLU A 14 -4.37 -5.88 -30.70
C GLU A 14 -4.25 -4.89 -29.53
N LEU A 15 -4.06 -5.43 -28.32
CA LEU A 15 -3.93 -4.64 -27.10
C LEU A 15 -2.73 -5.14 -26.29
N ASP A 16 -1.64 -4.37 -26.31
CA ASP A 16 -0.46 -4.58 -25.47
C ASP A 16 -0.52 -3.65 -24.25
N VAL A 17 -0.75 -4.21 -23.06
CA VAL A 17 -0.78 -3.48 -21.78
C VAL A 17 0.41 -3.90 -20.92
N ARG A 18 1.25 -2.93 -20.57
CA ARG A 18 2.41 -3.14 -19.69
C ARG A 18 2.07 -2.81 -18.25
N LEU A 19 2.58 -3.64 -17.34
CA LEU A 19 2.55 -3.33 -15.91
C LEU A 19 3.47 -2.13 -15.64
N GLY A 20 2.96 -1.12 -14.95
CA GLY A 20 3.73 0.07 -14.58
C GLY A 20 4.63 -0.12 -13.37
N TYR A 21 4.49 -1.24 -12.64
CA TYR A 21 5.22 -1.55 -11.41
C TYR A 21 5.29 -3.08 -11.24
N ASP A 22 6.23 -3.54 -10.43
CA ASP A 22 6.32 -4.95 -10.03
C ASP A 22 5.05 -5.41 -9.32
N ALA A 23 4.69 -6.67 -9.54
CA ALA A 23 3.61 -7.31 -8.80
C ALA A 23 3.96 -7.29 -7.30
N PRO A 24 3.04 -6.82 -6.42
CA PRO A 24 3.32 -6.81 -4.99
C PRO A 24 3.52 -8.25 -4.48
N PRO A 25 4.49 -8.49 -3.59
CA PRO A 25 4.79 -9.85 -3.15
C PRO A 25 3.67 -10.39 -2.25
N LEU A 26 3.54 -11.71 -2.26
CA LEU A 26 2.80 -12.46 -1.24
C LEU A 26 3.79 -12.88 -0.15
N VAL A 27 3.58 -12.34 1.05
CA VAL A 27 4.35 -12.63 2.27
C VAL A 27 3.40 -13.28 3.28
N PRO A 28 3.82 -14.32 4.02
CA PRO A 28 2.96 -14.90 5.05
C PRO A 28 2.40 -13.82 5.99
N ALA A 29 1.12 -13.93 6.35
CA ALA A 29 0.51 -13.04 7.32
C ALA A 29 1.21 -13.21 8.69
N GLY A 30 1.48 -12.10 9.38
CA GLY A 30 2.24 -12.14 10.62
C GLY A 30 2.74 -10.77 11.06
N ASN A 31 3.56 -10.77 12.10
CA ASN A 31 4.22 -9.56 12.59
C ASN A 31 5.68 -9.58 12.17
N TYR A 32 6.16 -8.47 11.64
CA TYR A 32 7.51 -8.32 11.10
C TYR A 32 8.14 -7.04 11.62
N ASP A 33 9.45 -7.05 11.80
CA ASP A 33 10.21 -5.81 11.91
C ASP A 33 10.48 -5.32 10.48
N ALA A 34 10.21 -4.04 10.21
CA ALA A 34 10.32 -3.50 8.87
C ALA A 34 10.69 -2.02 8.86
N THR A 35 11.58 -1.64 7.96
CA THR A 35 12.07 -0.27 7.79
C THR A 35 11.26 0.45 6.72
N ALA A 36 10.74 1.63 7.02
CA ALA A 36 10.07 2.47 6.03
C ALA A 36 11.09 3.06 5.03
N THR A 37 10.98 2.70 3.76
CA THR A 37 11.98 3.04 2.73
C THR A 37 11.49 4.12 1.77
N HIS A 38 10.20 4.15 1.45
CA HIS A 38 9.64 5.10 0.51
C HIS A 38 8.23 5.52 0.90
N ALA A 39 7.84 6.75 0.55
CA ALA A 39 6.48 7.22 0.72
C ALA A 39 6.03 8.04 -0.49
N LYS A 40 4.81 7.79 -0.95
CA LYS A 40 4.22 8.49 -2.09
C LYS A 40 2.73 8.76 -1.86
N VAL A 41 2.28 9.91 -2.33
CA VAL A 41 0.85 10.24 -2.40
C VAL A 41 0.39 10.04 -3.83
N ARG A 42 -0.72 9.32 -4.00
CA ARG A 42 -1.32 9.03 -5.31
C ARG A 42 -2.80 9.41 -5.31
N PRO A 43 -3.34 9.94 -6.41
CA PRO A 43 -4.77 10.04 -6.58
C PRO A 43 -5.37 8.62 -6.65
N SER A 44 -6.57 8.49 -6.12
CA SER A 44 -7.42 7.31 -6.19
C SER A 44 -8.72 7.69 -6.89
N TYR A 45 -9.46 6.68 -7.34
CA TYR A 45 -10.80 6.84 -7.91
C TYR A 45 -11.68 7.75 -7.03
N GLY A 46 -12.39 8.70 -7.65
CA GLY A 46 -13.25 9.68 -6.97
C GLY A 46 -12.51 10.86 -6.30
N GLY A 47 -11.26 11.11 -6.70
CA GLY A 47 -10.46 12.27 -6.29
C GLY A 47 -9.91 12.21 -4.87
N ALA A 48 -10.04 11.05 -4.19
CA ALA A 48 -9.40 10.84 -2.90
C ALA A 48 -7.88 10.67 -3.09
N LEU A 49 -7.08 11.10 -2.10
CA LEU A 49 -5.65 10.86 -2.10
C LEU A 49 -5.34 9.64 -1.22
N ARG A 50 -4.45 8.77 -1.69
CA ARG A 50 -3.91 7.64 -0.93
C ARG A 50 -2.44 7.87 -0.63
N LEU A 51 -2.08 7.69 0.62
CA LEU A 51 -0.69 7.57 1.05
C LEU A 51 -0.29 6.10 0.95
N HIS A 52 0.83 5.86 0.30
CA HIS A 52 1.55 4.60 0.30
C HIS A 52 2.86 4.82 1.04
N ILE A 53 3.14 3.99 2.04
CA ILE A 53 4.45 3.89 2.68
C ILE A 53 4.94 2.47 2.45
N ASP A 54 6.08 2.33 1.78
CA ASP A 54 6.70 1.06 1.49
C ASP A 54 7.66 0.70 2.63
N PHE A 55 7.56 -0.54 3.09
CA PHE A 55 8.39 -1.10 4.17
C PHE A 55 9.18 -2.27 3.64
N THR A 56 10.46 -2.33 3.98
CA THR A 56 11.31 -3.49 3.72
C THR A 56 11.42 -4.32 4.99
N ILE A 57 10.97 -5.58 4.94
CA ILE A 57 11.04 -6.52 6.06
C ILE A 57 12.52 -6.76 6.42
N GLN A 58 12.79 -6.84 7.72
CA GLN A 58 14.11 -7.07 8.29
C GLN A 58 14.12 -8.44 9.00
N GLY A 59 15.06 -9.29 8.61
CA GLY A 59 15.32 -10.61 9.20
C GLY A 59 14.33 -11.72 8.80
N GLY A 60 14.71 -12.96 9.14
CA GLY A 60 13.96 -14.17 8.83
C GLY A 60 13.84 -14.48 7.34
N ASP A 61 12.95 -15.41 6.99
CA ASP A 61 12.80 -15.91 5.61
C ASP A 61 12.20 -14.91 4.62
N CYS A 62 11.72 -13.77 5.13
CA CYS A 62 11.11 -12.71 4.33
C CYS A 62 11.96 -11.44 4.30
N ASP A 63 13.20 -11.49 4.78
CA ASP A 63 14.14 -10.37 4.75
C ASP A 63 14.25 -9.76 3.34
N GLY A 64 14.30 -8.43 3.26
CA GLY A 64 14.40 -7.68 2.01
C GLY A 64 13.08 -7.57 1.21
N LYS A 65 12.01 -8.29 1.57
CA LYS A 65 10.72 -8.17 0.87
C LYS A 65 10.05 -6.83 1.16
N LEU A 66 9.45 -6.25 0.12
CA LEU A 66 8.75 -4.96 0.20
C LEU A 66 7.24 -5.15 0.39
N VAL A 67 6.69 -4.55 1.44
CA VAL A 67 5.25 -4.54 1.74
C VAL A 67 4.77 -3.11 1.97
N SER A 68 3.60 -2.76 1.45
CA SER A 68 3.11 -1.37 1.53
C SER A 68 2.03 -1.22 2.59
N PHE A 69 2.12 -0.15 3.39
CA PHE A 69 1.00 0.41 4.13
C PHE A 69 0.25 1.40 3.23
N ILE A 70 -1.05 1.19 3.07
CA ILE A 70 -1.90 2.04 2.24
C ILE A 70 -3.04 2.61 3.08
N CYS A 71 -3.24 3.92 3.01
CA CYS A 71 -4.38 4.58 3.65
C CYS A 71 -4.89 5.78 2.87
N THR A 72 -6.19 6.04 2.99
CA THR A 72 -6.81 7.26 2.46
C THR A 72 -6.44 8.47 3.33
N LEU A 73 -5.99 9.55 2.71
CA LEU A 73 -5.75 10.84 3.35
C LEU A 73 -7.05 11.67 3.38
N PRO A 74 -7.20 12.60 4.35
CA PRO A 74 -8.34 13.51 4.36
C PRO A 74 -8.39 14.31 3.06
N ARG A 75 -9.61 14.62 2.58
CA ARG A 75 -9.76 15.47 1.39
C ARG A 75 -9.26 16.89 1.70
N ARG A 76 -8.74 17.54 0.66
CA ARG A 76 -8.60 19.00 0.66
C ARG A 76 -9.96 19.61 0.36
N LEU A 77 -10.38 20.59 1.16
CA LEU A 77 -11.51 21.47 0.87
C LEU A 77 -10.97 22.89 0.82
N ASP A 78 -11.25 23.63 -0.26
CA ASP A 78 -10.78 25.00 -0.48
C ASP A 78 -9.26 25.17 -0.29
N GLY A 79 -8.50 24.20 -0.80
CA GLY A 79 -7.03 24.16 -0.68
C GLY A 79 -6.50 23.78 0.70
N ARG A 80 -7.35 23.57 1.71
CA ARG A 80 -6.96 23.21 3.09
C ARG A 80 -7.24 21.75 3.40
N TRP A 81 -6.32 21.10 4.12
CA TRP A 81 -6.55 19.74 4.62
C TRP A 81 -7.62 19.74 5.71
N ARG A 82 -8.62 18.88 5.59
CA ARG A 82 -9.50 18.58 6.72
C ARG A 82 -8.72 17.90 7.84
N GLY A 83 -9.17 18.09 9.08
CA GLY A 83 -8.64 17.38 10.23
C GLY A 83 -8.73 15.87 10.06
N VAL A 84 -7.69 15.17 10.48
CA VAL A 84 -7.63 13.70 10.45
C VAL A 84 -8.45 13.15 11.63
N ALA A 85 -9.39 12.24 11.37
CA ALA A 85 -10.15 11.58 12.43
C ALA A 85 -9.27 10.56 13.19
N PRO A 86 -9.44 10.41 14.53
CA PRO A 86 -8.69 9.42 15.32
C PRO A 86 -8.89 7.96 14.89
N SER A 87 -10.03 7.66 14.26
CA SER A 87 -10.33 6.34 13.71
C SER A 87 -9.60 6.04 12.41
N SER A 88 -9.00 7.04 11.75
CA SER A 88 -8.33 6.84 10.48
C SER A 88 -7.03 6.03 10.64
N ARG A 89 -6.73 5.20 9.64
CA ARG A 89 -5.48 4.43 9.58
C ARG A 89 -4.25 5.34 9.61
N PHE A 90 -4.32 6.49 8.94
CA PHE A 90 -3.24 7.47 8.95
C PHE A 90 -2.98 8.01 10.37
N PHE A 91 -4.02 8.40 11.10
CA PHE A 91 -3.86 8.91 12.47
C PHE A 91 -3.17 7.90 13.38
N ARG A 92 -3.66 6.66 13.39
CA ARG A 92 -3.13 5.59 14.25
C ARG A 92 -1.68 5.28 13.91
N ALA A 93 -1.36 5.13 12.62
CA ALA A 93 0.02 4.90 12.17
C ALA A 93 0.94 6.07 12.54
N TRP A 94 0.46 7.31 12.38
CA TRP A 94 1.23 8.49 12.74
C TRP A 94 1.53 8.54 14.23
N CYS A 95 0.55 8.26 15.11
CA CYS A 95 0.75 8.22 16.56
C CYS A 95 1.83 7.20 16.98
N VAL A 96 1.86 6.03 16.35
CA VAL A 96 2.92 5.04 16.59
C VAL A 96 4.28 5.59 16.17
N ALA A 97 4.35 6.22 15.01
CA ALA A 97 5.59 6.78 14.47
C ALA A 97 6.12 8.01 15.22
N SER A 98 5.24 8.86 15.73
CA SER A 98 5.61 10.02 16.54
C SER A 98 5.83 9.67 18.03
N GLY A 99 5.41 8.49 18.48
CA GLY A 99 5.44 8.09 19.89
C GLY A 99 4.31 8.71 20.73
N GLY A 100 3.25 9.23 20.12
CA GLY A 100 2.12 9.80 20.84
C GLY A 100 1.15 10.58 19.95
N PRO A 101 -0.04 10.94 20.47
CA PRO A 101 -1.03 11.69 19.71
C PRO A 101 -0.53 13.11 19.40
N PRO A 102 -0.88 13.68 18.23
CA PRO A 102 -0.60 15.08 17.93
C PRO A 102 -1.39 16.00 18.88
N ARG A 103 -0.85 17.18 19.17
CA ARG A 103 -1.60 18.24 19.87
C ARG A 103 -2.51 18.98 18.90
N ARG A 104 -3.40 19.80 19.44
CA ARG A 104 -4.36 20.58 18.64
C ARG A 104 -3.61 21.46 17.63
N ARG A 105 -3.91 21.26 16.33
CA ARG A 105 -3.32 21.94 15.16
C ARG A 105 -1.88 21.56 14.83
N ASP A 106 -1.32 20.52 15.46
CA ASP A 106 0.00 20.03 15.05
C ASP A 106 -0.02 19.51 13.62
N ARG A 107 1.09 19.74 12.92
CA ARG A 107 1.28 19.23 11.57
C ARG A 107 1.70 17.76 11.63
N MET A 108 0.89 16.88 11.05
CA MET A 108 1.21 15.46 10.91
C MET A 108 2.07 15.23 9.65
N GLY A 109 3.37 15.49 9.77
CA GLY A 109 4.35 15.27 8.69
C GLY A 109 4.73 13.81 8.50
N LEU A 110 5.27 13.45 7.33
CA LEU A 110 5.72 12.07 7.03
C LEU A 110 7.13 11.76 7.56
N ASP A 111 7.87 12.77 8.04
CA ASP A 111 9.24 12.60 8.52
C ASP A 111 9.35 11.63 9.70
N VAL A 112 8.27 11.46 10.47
CA VAL A 112 8.19 10.49 11.57
C VAL A 112 8.33 9.04 11.09
N PHE A 113 8.04 8.76 9.81
CA PHE A 113 8.20 7.42 9.23
C PHE A 113 9.57 7.24 8.59
N LYS A 114 10.19 8.31 8.09
CA LYS A 114 11.31 8.25 7.16
C LYS A 114 12.50 7.47 7.74
N HIS A 115 12.84 6.33 7.10
CA HIS A 115 13.96 5.46 7.46
C HIS A 115 13.91 4.92 8.91
N ARG A 116 12.72 4.87 9.50
CA ARG A 116 12.48 4.34 10.85
C ARG A 116 12.12 2.85 10.80
N LEU A 117 12.46 2.15 11.89
CA LEU A 117 12.17 0.73 12.07
C LEU A 117 10.90 0.56 12.90
N PHE A 118 10.01 -0.30 12.43
CA PHE A 118 8.72 -0.56 13.05
C PHE A 118 8.44 -2.04 13.19
N ARG A 119 7.73 -2.43 14.25
CA ARG A 119 6.97 -3.67 14.26
C ARG A 119 5.68 -3.44 13.47
N VAL A 120 5.48 -4.16 12.38
CA VAL A 120 4.30 -4.07 11.51
C VAL A 120 3.51 -5.38 11.49
N ARG A 121 2.19 -5.29 11.38
CA ARG A 121 1.32 -6.43 11.09
C ARG A 121 1.08 -6.50 9.59
N VAL A 122 1.54 -7.59 8.97
CA VAL A 122 1.29 -7.93 7.57
C VAL A 122 0.06 -8.83 7.49
N ARG A 123 -0.80 -8.59 6.50
CA ARG A 123 -1.92 -9.45 6.16
C ARG A 123 -2.02 -9.64 4.66
N ASP A 124 -2.73 -10.70 4.28
CA ASP A 124 -3.06 -10.97 2.89
C ASP A 124 -4.25 -10.11 2.43
N VAL A 125 -4.22 -9.78 1.16
CA VAL A 125 -5.33 -9.27 0.37
C VAL A 125 -5.73 -10.39 -0.57
N ASP A 126 -6.80 -11.07 -0.19
CA ASP A 126 -7.38 -12.22 -0.88
C ASP A 126 -8.76 -11.92 -1.47
N ARG A 127 -9.25 -10.69 -1.30
CA ARG A 127 -10.55 -10.23 -1.78
C ARG A 127 -10.44 -8.84 -2.39
N ASP A 128 -11.29 -8.60 -3.39
CA ASP A 128 -11.44 -7.30 -4.02
C ASP A 128 -12.31 -6.35 -3.17
N ARG A 129 -12.59 -5.15 -3.71
CA ARG A 129 -13.43 -4.14 -3.04
C ARG A 129 -14.89 -4.58 -2.90
N SER A 130 -15.37 -5.46 -3.77
CA SER A 130 -16.73 -6.02 -3.75
C SER A 130 -16.83 -7.24 -2.81
N GLY A 131 -15.71 -7.64 -2.17
CA GLY A 131 -15.62 -8.79 -1.29
C GLY A 131 -15.44 -10.13 -2.01
N GLN A 132 -15.26 -10.11 -3.32
CA GLN A 132 -15.07 -11.31 -4.13
C GLN A 132 -13.63 -11.84 -3.99
N PRO A 133 -13.40 -13.16 -3.94
CA PRO A 133 -12.07 -13.73 -3.85
C PRO A 133 -11.18 -13.33 -5.04
N LEU A 134 -9.92 -13.01 -4.76
CA LEU A 134 -8.88 -12.84 -5.76
C LEU A 134 -8.34 -14.21 -6.19
N PRO A 135 -8.05 -14.40 -7.50
CA PRO A 135 -7.26 -15.53 -7.98
C PRO A 135 -5.94 -15.63 -7.21
N ALA A 136 -5.46 -16.85 -6.97
CA ALA A 136 -4.23 -17.07 -6.18
C ALA A 136 -3.03 -16.25 -6.70
N ALA A 137 -2.88 -16.16 -8.03
CA ALA A 137 -1.81 -15.40 -8.69
C ALA A 137 -1.93 -13.86 -8.53
N ALA A 138 -3.09 -13.35 -8.10
CA ALA A 138 -3.35 -11.93 -7.89
C ALA A 138 -3.41 -11.54 -6.40
N ARG A 139 -3.21 -12.49 -5.49
CA ARG A 139 -3.13 -12.22 -4.05
C ARG A 139 -1.81 -11.56 -3.71
N TYR A 140 -1.85 -10.68 -2.74
CA TYR A 140 -0.67 -9.95 -2.29
C TYR A 140 -0.79 -9.60 -0.82
N SER A 141 0.30 -9.16 -0.21
CA SER A 141 0.31 -8.78 1.19
C SER A 141 0.50 -7.27 1.37
N ILE A 142 -0.09 -6.74 2.43
CA ILE A 142 0.05 -5.33 2.82
C ILE A 142 0.40 -5.22 4.28
N VAL A 143 0.96 -4.08 4.65
CA VAL A 143 0.99 -3.68 6.05
C VAL A 143 -0.41 -3.21 6.44
N ASP A 144 -1.04 -3.96 7.32
CA ASP A 144 -2.34 -3.61 7.87
C ASP A 144 -2.21 -2.57 8.99
N MET A 145 -1.17 -2.68 9.82
CA MET A 145 -1.02 -1.82 11.00
C MET A 145 0.44 -1.68 11.38
N LEU A 146 0.82 -0.48 11.84
CA LEU A 146 2.05 -0.27 12.59
C LEU A 146 1.72 -0.54 14.06
N LEU A 147 2.46 -1.46 14.69
CA LEU A 147 2.24 -1.88 16.08
C LEU A 147 3.11 -1.05 17.02
N GLU A 148 4.38 -0.86 16.67
CA GLU A 148 5.37 -0.20 17.53
C GLU A 148 6.48 0.44 16.68
N ARG A 149 7.09 1.53 17.19
CA ARG A 149 8.34 2.09 16.66
C ARG A 149 9.53 1.56 17.46
N LEU A 150 10.45 0.89 16.77
CA LEU A 150 11.61 0.23 17.40
C LEU A 150 12.88 1.11 17.35
N ALA A 151 13.02 1.95 16.32
CA ALA A 151 14.12 2.92 16.17
C ALA A 151 13.68 4.14 15.33
#